data_AF-A0A0Q0CFK5-F1
#
_entry.id   AF-A0A0Q0CFK5-F1
#
_cell.length_a   1.000
_cell.length_b   1.000
_cell.length_c   1.000
_cell.angle_alpha   90.00
_cell.angle_beta   90.00
_cell.angle_gamma   90.00
#
_symmetry.space_group_name_H-M   'P 1'
#
loop_
_entity.id
_entity.type
_entity.pdbx_description
1 polymer ?
#
loop_
_entity_poly.entity_id
_entity_poly.type
_entity_poly.pdbx_seq_one_letter_code
_entity_poly.pdbx_strand_id
1 'polypeptide(L)'
;MTDSEASKLIQVLPPTFIYIPPVSLLVGVIYGATALERVYEGNPQVTARWPSYKSLKKWFLGKVFRAPTRPSSLRSLDEMEKDMLAGGFIVPDVVWQPHCEWTSLLKQGLLTDHRAIATWTGRLERDLELAASFVHLPDASDRIQASIQSPLIRELGAPRSWERMTSQEWVGDEAALLNCSLLKHNRVADAYSCVVRFLAWVVVDASLQHWQKVVTAGQQNEVLLQGLVPRLDPEICEWTRPLGIQVRELAIHAGYDYQRAPSVFLGQLWSSVTEQAEEKERTLRKWEVERPVRPRDSSINSLLISIDPQLQKHGGLWAESGAHRRRFQFAWAMIAILRDMQRLGLPDVLIDEVFSCYALEYRLARDNLCKPMA
;
A
#
# COMPACT_ATOMS: atom_id res chain seq x y z
N MET A 1 37.68 23.30 25.38
CA MET A 1 37.33 21.96 25.89
C MET A 1 36.73 22.16 27.27
N THR A 2 35.44 22.36 27.37
CA THR A 2 34.47 21.26 27.31
C THR A 2 33.26 21.59 26.46
N ASP A 3 32.81 20.56 25.74
CA ASP A 3 31.78 20.58 24.72
C ASP A 3 30.41 20.99 25.25
N SER A 4 29.81 21.88 24.49
CA SER A 4 28.39 22.16 24.45
C SER A 4 27.67 20.89 23.98
N GLU A 5 27.14 20.10 24.90
CA GLU A 5 25.96 19.25 24.66
C GLU A 5 24.75 20.16 24.41
N ALA A 6 24.78 20.87 23.28
CA ALA A 6 23.59 21.42 22.69
C ALA A 6 22.72 20.23 22.30
N SER A 7 21.63 20.05 23.05
CA SER A 7 20.49 19.21 22.70
C SER A 7 20.24 19.32 21.18
N LYS A 8 20.68 18.30 20.43
CA LYS A 8 20.34 18.14 19.01
C LYS A 8 18.85 17.80 18.98
N LEU A 9 18.01 18.82 18.96
CA LEU A 9 16.58 18.65 18.76
C LEU A 9 16.37 17.85 17.47
N ILE A 10 15.70 16.71 17.59
CA ILE A 10 15.30 15.88 16.45
C ILE A 10 14.53 16.76 15.47
N GLN A 11 15.02 16.85 14.24
CA GLN A 11 14.38 17.62 13.18
C GLN A 11 13.29 16.78 12.50
N VAL A 12 12.11 17.37 12.31
CA VAL A 12 10.95 16.74 11.64
C VAL A 12 10.83 17.31 10.23
N LEU A 13 10.89 16.43 9.22
CA LEU A 13 10.91 16.81 7.80
C LEU A 13 9.49 17.04 7.23
N PRO A 14 9.30 17.99 6.29
CA PRO A 14 7.99 18.29 5.73
C PRO A 14 7.47 17.16 4.81
N PRO A 15 6.24 16.68 4.99
CA PRO A 15 5.69 15.54 4.26
C PRO A 15 5.17 15.86 2.84
N THR A 16 5.14 17.14 2.43
CA THR A 16 4.45 17.56 1.20
C THR A 16 5.25 17.32 -0.09
N PHE A 17 6.56 17.06 0.03
CA PHE A 17 7.50 17.02 -1.12
C PHE A 17 8.20 15.66 -1.30
N ILE A 18 7.80 14.64 -0.53
CA ILE A 18 8.39 13.30 -0.53
C ILE A 18 7.61 12.31 -1.38
N TYR A 19 8.29 11.36 -2.02
CA TYR A 19 7.66 10.40 -2.94
C TYR A 19 7.06 9.20 -2.22
N ILE A 20 7.66 8.80 -1.11
CA ILE A 20 7.27 7.60 -0.35
C ILE A 20 6.35 8.03 0.80
N PRO A 21 5.03 7.74 0.72
CA PRO A 21 4.11 8.09 1.79
C PRO A 21 4.33 7.22 3.03
N PRO A 22 3.96 7.68 4.25
CA PRO A 22 3.97 6.82 5.44
C PRO A 22 3.14 5.53 5.23
N VAL A 23 3.66 4.38 5.66
CA VAL A 23 2.94 3.10 5.68
C VAL A 23 1.66 3.20 6.50
N SER A 24 1.70 3.96 7.60
CA SER A 24 0.54 4.25 8.45
C SER A 24 -0.62 4.89 7.70
N LEU A 25 -0.33 5.78 6.74
CA LEU A 25 -1.35 6.37 5.85
C LEU A 25 -1.99 5.28 4.98
N LEU A 26 -1.18 4.38 4.41
CA LEU A 26 -1.65 3.27 3.58
C LEU A 26 -2.54 2.29 4.36
N VAL A 27 -2.14 1.96 5.58
CA VAL A 27 -2.95 1.13 6.49
C VAL A 27 -4.29 1.81 6.77
N GLY A 28 -4.29 3.13 7.00
CA GLY A 28 -5.51 3.92 7.17
C GLY A 28 -6.43 3.89 5.94
N VAL A 29 -5.87 4.01 4.74
CA VAL A 29 -6.62 3.96 3.46
C VAL A 29 -7.20 2.56 3.23
N ILE A 30 -6.37 1.52 3.30
CA ILE A 30 -6.76 0.16 2.94
C ILE A 30 -7.68 -0.46 4.00
N TYR A 31 -7.39 -0.24 5.28
CA TYR A 31 -8.06 -0.96 6.38
C TYR A 31 -8.96 -0.09 7.25
N GLY A 32 -8.99 1.23 6.99
CA GLY A 32 -9.81 2.22 7.67
C GLY A 32 -9.08 2.95 8.80
N ALA A 33 -9.64 4.08 9.23
CA ALA A 33 -9.02 5.02 10.17
C ALA A 33 -8.66 4.45 11.56
N THR A 34 -9.29 3.33 11.96
CA THR A 34 -9.05 2.65 13.24
C THR A 34 -8.17 1.40 13.10
N ALA A 35 -7.59 1.15 11.92
CA ALA A 35 -6.80 -0.05 11.68
C ALA A 35 -5.51 -0.07 12.52
N LEU A 36 -4.76 1.03 12.54
CA LEU A 36 -3.54 1.15 13.34
C LEU A 36 -3.83 1.01 14.84
N GLU A 37 -4.92 1.62 15.31
CA GLU A 37 -5.40 1.48 16.69
C GLU A 37 -5.67 0.02 17.03
N ARG A 38 -6.45 -0.68 16.19
CA ARG A 38 -6.78 -2.09 16.41
C ARG A 38 -5.55 -3.00 16.36
N VAL A 39 -4.60 -2.72 15.48
CA VAL A 39 -3.35 -3.50 15.39
C VAL A 39 -2.48 -3.26 16.62
N TYR A 40 -2.34 -2.00 17.05
CA TYR A 40 -1.57 -1.65 18.25
C TYR A 40 -2.19 -2.27 19.51
N GLU A 41 -3.46 -2.00 19.78
CA GLU A 41 -4.14 -2.47 21.00
C GLU A 41 -4.32 -4.00 21.02
N GLY A 42 -4.25 -4.66 19.86
CA GLY A 42 -4.29 -6.11 19.72
C GLY A 42 -2.92 -6.79 19.68
N ASN A 43 -1.81 -6.03 19.71
CA ASN A 43 -0.48 -6.61 19.61
C ASN A 43 -0.08 -7.22 20.97
N PRO A 44 0.29 -8.53 21.04
CA PRO A 44 0.71 -9.18 22.28
C PRO A 44 1.92 -8.52 22.97
N GLN A 45 2.75 -7.79 22.23
CA GLN A 45 3.89 -7.04 22.77
C GLN A 45 3.47 -5.76 23.50
N VAL A 46 2.29 -5.22 23.19
CA VAL A 46 1.76 -4.03 23.87
C VAL A 46 1.24 -4.48 25.24
N THR A 47 2.03 -4.22 26.27
CA THR A 47 1.66 -4.54 27.65
C THR A 47 0.82 -3.41 28.25
N ALA A 48 0.17 -3.68 29.39
CA ALA A 48 -0.57 -2.66 30.14
C ALA A 48 0.29 -1.47 30.61
N ARG A 49 1.61 -1.56 30.48
CA ARG A 49 2.55 -0.51 30.87
C ARG A 49 2.94 0.41 29.72
N TRP A 50 2.73 -0.03 28.47
CA TRP A 50 2.89 0.82 27.30
C TRP A 50 1.78 1.88 27.27
N PRO A 51 2.01 3.03 26.62
CA PRO A 51 0.96 4.00 26.41
C PRO A 51 -0.17 3.42 25.57
N SER A 52 -1.42 3.80 25.84
CA SER A 52 -2.52 3.46 24.92
C SER A 52 -2.33 4.17 23.58
N TYR A 53 -2.92 3.62 22.50
CA TYR A 53 -2.88 4.23 21.18
C TYR A 53 -3.43 5.66 21.22
N LYS A 54 -4.49 5.90 22.00
CA LYS A 54 -5.04 7.26 22.21
C LYS A 54 -4.00 8.23 22.79
N SER A 55 -3.13 7.75 23.67
CA SER A 55 -2.05 8.54 24.26
C SER A 55 -0.96 8.83 23.24
N LEU A 56 -0.49 7.81 22.50
CA LEU A 56 0.46 7.99 21.41
C LEU A 56 -0.06 8.94 20.33
N LYS A 57 -1.33 8.81 19.96
CA LYS A 57 -1.98 9.72 19.01
C LYS A 57 -2.06 11.14 19.51
N LYS A 58 -2.27 11.35 20.80
CA LYS A 58 -2.28 12.68 21.40
C LYS A 58 -0.88 13.30 21.45
N TRP A 59 0.14 12.50 21.70
CA TRP A 59 1.51 13.00 21.93
C TRP A 59 2.31 13.14 20.64
N PHE A 60 2.19 12.17 19.73
CA PHE A 60 3.09 11.99 18.60
C PHE A 60 2.38 11.94 17.26
N LEU A 61 1.25 11.21 17.15
CA LEU A 61 0.58 10.97 15.86
C LEU A 61 -0.52 11.99 15.53
N GLY A 62 -0.58 13.08 16.30
CA GLY A 62 -1.53 14.17 16.12
C GLY A 62 -0.98 15.25 15.18
N LYS A 63 -1.83 16.20 14.79
CA LYS A 63 -1.40 17.35 13.95
C LYS A 63 -0.34 18.24 14.62
N VAL A 64 -0.26 18.19 15.95
CA VAL A 64 0.67 18.97 16.75
C VAL A 64 1.35 18.02 17.72
N PHE A 65 2.67 17.97 17.65
CA PHE A 65 3.49 17.24 18.62
C PHE A 65 3.28 17.84 20.02
N ARG A 66 2.94 16.99 20.99
CA ARG A 66 2.69 17.38 22.38
C ARG A 66 3.28 16.33 23.31
N ALA A 67 4.58 16.43 23.57
CA ALA A 67 5.27 15.52 24.47
C ALA A 67 4.53 15.38 25.81
N PRO A 68 4.45 14.17 26.38
CA PRO A 68 3.85 13.99 27.69
C PRO A 68 4.69 14.69 28.77
N THR A 69 4.01 15.34 29.72
CA THR A 69 4.65 16.02 30.85
C THR A 69 4.43 15.30 32.18
N ARG A 70 3.53 14.32 32.23
CA ARG A 70 3.21 13.59 33.46
C ARG A 70 4.25 12.50 33.73
N PRO A 71 4.78 12.36 34.96
CA PRO A 71 5.78 11.33 35.29
C PRO A 71 5.36 9.89 35.02
N SER A 72 4.06 9.57 35.09
CA SER A 72 3.56 8.24 34.73
C SER A 72 3.59 8.01 33.22
N SER A 73 3.30 9.03 32.43
CA SER A 73 3.35 8.97 30.97
C SER A 73 4.78 8.85 30.44
N LEU A 74 5.72 9.55 31.07
CA LEU A 74 7.15 9.41 30.77
C LEU A 74 7.64 7.99 31.08
N ARG A 75 7.30 7.45 32.27
CA ARG A 75 7.63 6.05 32.62
C ARG A 75 7.09 5.04 31.60
N SER A 76 5.85 5.20 31.13
CA SER A 76 5.30 4.33 30.09
C SER A 76 6.08 4.42 28.76
N LEU A 77 6.62 5.59 28.41
CA LEU A 77 7.49 5.71 27.24
C LEU A 77 8.86 5.08 27.45
N ASP A 78 9.47 5.27 28.62
CA ASP A 78 10.76 4.65 28.95
C ASP A 78 10.65 3.11 28.92
N GLU A 79 9.52 2.56 29.36
CA GLU A 79 9.26 1.12 29.28
C GLU A 79 9.07 0.64 27.85
N MET A 80 8.28 1.36 27.04
CA MET A 80 8.13 1.07 25.61
C MET A 80 9.48 1.14 24.88
N GLU A 81 10.29 2.17 25.15
CA GLU A 81 11.63 2.34 24.56
C GLU A 81 12.56 1.18 24.93
N LYS A 82 12.60 0.78 26.21
CA LYS A 82 13.41 -0.37 26.65
C LYS A 82 13.00 -1.66 25.94
N ASP A 83 11.69 -1.92 25.84
CA ASP A 83 11.17 -3.10 25.16
C ASP A 83 11.49 -3.05 23.65
N MET A 84 11.41 -1.87 23.02
CA MET A 84 11.78 -1.67 21.62
C MET A 84 13.29 -1.84 21.40
N LEU A 85 14.14 -1.29 22.26
CA LEU A 85 15.59 -1.47 22.18
C LEU A 85 15.98 -2.94 22.37
N ALA A 86 15.36 -3.64 23.33
CA ALA A 86 15.53 -5.07 23.52
C ALA A 86 15.07 -5.88 22.30
N GLY A 87 14.05 -5.39 21.59
CA GLY A 87 13.60 -5.91 20.29
C GLY A 87 14.48 -5.54 19.10
N GLY A 88 15.58 -4.79 19.29
CA GLY A 88 16.52 -4.42 18.23
C GLY A 88 16.11 -3.20 17.40
N PHE A 89 15.16 -2.38 17.86
CA PHE A 89 14.78 -1.13 17.20
C PHE A 89 15.80 -0.02 17.56
N ILE A 90 16.28 0.74 16.56
CA ILE A 90 17.24 1.86 16.76
C ILE A 90 16.48 3.19 16.64
N VAL A 91 16.78 4.15 17.53
CA VAL A 91 16.27 5.52 17.48
C VAL A 91 17.29 6.40 16.73
N PRO A 92 16.99 6.89 15.51
CA PRO A 92 17.93 7.71 14.74
C PRO A 92 17.91 9.19 15.14
N ASP A 93 19.02 9.90 14.90
CA ASP A 93 19.20 11.34 15.13
C ASP A 93 18.25 12.23 14.30
N VAL A 94 17.77 11.71 13.16
CA VAL A 94 16.75 12.31 12.30
C VAL A 94 15.62 11.31 12.12
N VAL A 95 14.41 11.70 12.51
CA VAL A 95 13.22 10.85 12.40
C VAL A 95 12.37 11.33 11.24
N TRP A 96 12.50 10.64 10.10
CA TRP A 96 11.55 10.75 9.00
C TRP A 96 10.61 9.55 9.03
N GLN A 97 9.34 9.79 9.40
CA GLN A 97 8.35 8.74 9.66
C GLN A 97 8.24 7.71 8.52
N PRO A 98 8.12 8.10 7.23
CA PRO A 98 8.11 7.14 6.13
C PRO A 98 9.35 6.24 6.12
N HIS A 99 10.56 6.79 6.29
CA HIS A 99 11.77 5.97 6.32
C HIS A 99 11.77 4.95 7.45
N CYS A 100 11.39 5.34 8.66
CA CYS A 100 11.30 4.42 9.79
C CYS A 100 10.26 3.31 9.53
N GLU A 101 9.07 3.68 9.05
CA GLU A 101 7.99 2.74 8.79
C GLU A 101 8.31 1.77 7.65
N TRP A 102 8.82 2.26 6.51
CA TRP A 102 9.18 1.44 5.36
C TRP A 102 10.40 0.57 5.63
N THR A 103 11.42 1.08 6.34
CA THR A 103 12.56 0.26 6.76
C THR A 103 12.10 -0.91 7.64
N SER A 104 11.18 -0.63 8.57
CA SER A 104 10.61 -1.67 9.43
C SER A 104 9.79 -2.68 8.61
N LEU A 105 8.98 -2.20 7.65
CA LEU A 105 8.18 -3.05 6.77
C LEU A 105 9.05 -3.99 5.91
N LEU A 106 10.14 -3.46 5.33
CA LEU A 106 11.09 -4.24 4.55
C LEU A 106 11.80 -5.29 5.41
N LYS A 107 12.16 -4.95 6.66
CA LYS A 107 12.77 -5.91 7.62
C LYS A 107 11.82 -7.01 8.08
N GLN A 108 10.51 -6.77 8.05
CA GLN A 108 9.50 -7.76 8.46
C GLN A 108 9.21 -8.84 7.39
N GLY A 109 9.94 -8.84 6.27
CA GLY A 109 9.85 -9.89 5.25
C GLY A 109 8.66 -9.76 4.31
N LEU A 110 8.12 -8.54 4.13
CA LEU A 110 7.10 -8.30 3.10
C LEU A 110 7.65 -8.53 1.68
N LEU A 111 8.93 -8.27 1.48
CA LEU A 111 9.73 -8.74 0.36
C LEU A 111 10.75 -9.74 0.90
N THR A 112 11.07 -10.75 0.10
CA THR A 112 11.97 -11.84 0.50
C THR A 112 13.23 -11.92 -0.35
N ASP A 113 13.17 -11.54 -1.62
CA ASP A 113 14.35 -11.48 -2.48
C ASP A 113 15.23 -10.27 -2.10
N HIS A 114 16.48 -10.55 -1.78
CA HIS A 114 17.47 -9.53 -1.41
C HIS A 114 17.61 -8.40 -2.45
N ARG A 115 17.40 -8.67 -3.74
CA ARG A 115 17.46 -7.64 -4.80
C ARG A 115 16.24 -6.73 -4.76
N ALA A 116 15.07 -7.27 -4.44
CA ALA A 116 13.86 -6.48 -4.24
C ALA A 116 14.00 -5.57 -3.02
N ILE A 117 14.49 -6.12 -1.90
CA ILE A 117 14.79 -5.36 -0.69
C ILE A 117 15.80 -4.25 -0.99
N ALA A 118 16.95 -4.58 -1.60
CA ALA A 118 17.99 -3.61 -1.93
C ALA A 118 17.48 -2.48 -2.85
N THR A 119 16.64 -2.81 -3.83
CA THR A 119 16.06 -1.81 -4.74
C THR A 119 15.17 -0.82 -3.98
N TRP A 120 14.29 -1.31 -3.11
CA TRP A 120 13.40 -0.44 -2.33
C TRP A 120 14.11 0.32 -1.23
N THR A 121 15.13 -0.28 -0.59
CA THR A 121 16.01 0.41 0.36
C THR A 121 16.74 1.56 -0.33
N GLY A 122 17.33 1.36 -1.51
CA GLY A 122 18.04 2.43 -2.23
C GLY A 122 17.11 3.54 -2.75
N ARG A 123 15.83 3.25 -3.02
CA ARG A 123 14.81 4.28 -3.28
C ARG A 123 14.45 5.06 -2.02
N LEU A 124 14.34 4.38 -0.88
CA LEU A 124 14.04 4.98 0.41
C LEU A 124 15.15 5.88 0.94
N GLU A 125 16.41 5.47 0.76
CA GLU A 125 17.60 6.26 1.11
C GLU A 125 17.65 7.55 0.28
N ARG A 126 17.40 7.48 -1.04
CA ARG A 126 17.34 8.68 -1.90
C ARG A 126 16.19 9.62 -1.55
N ASP A 127 15.03 9.11 -1.12
CA ASP A 127 13.92 9.96 -0.68
C ASP A 127 14.23 10.62 0.68
N LEU A 128 14.98 9.93 1.55
CA LEU A 128 15.53 10.50 2.78
C LEU A 128 16.55 11.59 2.49
N GLU A 129 17.48 11.38 1.56
CA GLU A 129 18.46 12.39 1.12
C GLU A 129 17.76 13.63 0.56
N LEU A 130 16.74 13.44 -0.29
CA LEU A 130 15.90 14.53 -0.79
C LEU A 130 15.21 15.26 0.36
N ALA A 131 14.57 14.53 1.29
CA ALA A 131 13.89 15.12 2.43
C ALA A 131 14.86 15.90 3.33
N ALA A 132 16.06 15.38 3.57
CA ALA A 132 17.10 16.05 4.35
C ALA A 132 17.58 17.34 3.68
N SER A 133 17.65 17.38 2.34
CA SER A 133 18.01 18.60 1.61
C SER A 133 17.04 19.76 1.88
N PHE A 134 15.76 19.47 2.15
CA PHE A 134 14.75 20.51 2.42
C PHE A 134 15.00 21.30 3.70
N VAL A 135 15.80 20.78 4.64
CA VAL A 135 16.22 21.51 5.85
C VAL A 135 16.96 22.80 5.48
N HIS A 136 17.68 22.79 4.36
CA HIS A 136 18.46 23.93 3.87
C HIS A 136 17.74 24.76 2.81
N LEU A 137 16.51 24.37 2.44
CA LEU A 137 15.68 25.07 1.45
C LEU A 137 14.47 25.66 2.17
N PRO A 138 14.52 26.92 2.63
CA PRO A 138 13.41 27.52 3.36
C PRO A 138 12.19 27.76 2.46
N ASP A 139 12.42 28.03 1.17
CA ASP A 139 11.37 28.42 0.24
C ASP A 139 10.70 27.20 -0.43
N ALA A 140 9.36 27.23 -0.49
CA ALA A 140 8.58 26.16 -1.11
C ALA A 140 8.89 25.99 -2.61
N SER A 141 9.19 27.10 -3.32
CA SER A 141 9.67 27.08 -4.71
C SER A 141 10.89 26.18 -4.85
N ASP A 142 11.91 26.37 -4.01
CA ASP A 142 13.16 25.63 -4.09
C ASP A 142 12.96 24.16 -3.76
N ARG A 143 12.10 23.85 -2.78
CA ARG A 143 11.73 22.46 -2.47
C ARG A 143 10.99 21.77 -3.63
N ILE A 144 10.12 22.50 -4.34
CA ILE A 144 9.45 21.98 -5.53
C ILE A 144 10.48 21.70 -6.63
N GLN A 145 11.40 22.64 -6.88
CA GLN A 145 12.44 22.47 -7.89
C GLN A 145 13.37 21.30 -7.55
N ALA A 146 13.79 21.16 -6.29
CA ALA A 146 14.56 20.01 -5.83
C ALA A 146 13.79 18.68 -6.05
N SER A 147 12.47 18.67 -5.81
CA SER A 147 11.62 17.51 -6.06
C SER A 147 11.55 17.15 -7.55
N ILE A 148 11.49 18.15 -8.44
CA ILE A 148 11.46 17.99 -9.90
C ILE A 148 12.80 17.48 -10.43
N GLN A 149 13.91 17.95 -9.84
CA GLN A 149 15.27 17.56 -10.22
C GLN A 149 15.64 16.17 -9.70
N SER A 150 14.97 15.68 -8.65
CA SER A 150 15.18 14.34 -8.12
C SER A 150 14.84 13.27 -9.16
N PRO A 151 15.71 12.26 -9.38
CA PRO A 151 15.40 11.11 -10.23
C PRO A 151 14.11 10.37 -9.81
N LEU A 152 13.74 10.46 -8.52
CA LEU A 152 12.55 9.80 -7.96
C LEU A 152 11.25 10.24 -8.62
N ILE A 153 11.18 11.43 -9.23
CA ILE A 153 10.00 11.85 -9.98
C ILE A 153 9.69 10.96 -11.18
N ARG A 154 10.73 10.39 -11.79
CA ARG A 154 10.60 9.46 -12.94
C ARG A 154 10.48 8.01 -12.48
N GLU A 155 11.15 7.66 -11.39
CA GLU A 155 11.18 6.28 -10.87
C GLU A 155 9.93 5.92 -10.08
N LEU A 156 9.45 6.81 -9.21
CA LEU A 156 8.33 6.56 -8.29
C LEU A 156 7.10 7.38 -8.65
N GLY A 157 7.28 8.56 -9.24
CA GLY A 157 6.19 9.43 -9.64
C GLY A 157 5.21 8.76 -10.59
N ALA A 158 4.00 9.32 -10.63
CA ALA A 158 3.02 8.93 -11.64
C ALA A 158 3.63 9.18 -13.03
N PRO A 159 3.23 8.42 -14.07
CA PRO A 159 3.60 8.78 -15.43
C PRO A 159 3.28 10.25 -15.69
N ARG A 160 4.08 10.88 -16.54
CA ARG A 160 4.02 12.31 -16.90
C ARG A 160 4.15 13.31 -15.73
N SER A 161 4.48 12.85 -14.52
CA SER A 161 4.63 13.71 -13.34
C SER A 161 5.69 14.78 -13.57
N TRP A 162 6.85 14.37 -14.09
CA TRP A 162 7.92 15.29 -14.43
C TRP A 162 7.51 16.33 -15.47
N GLU A 163 6.85 15.92 -16.55
CA GLU A 163 6.37 16.79 -17.61
C GLU A 163 5.33 17.80 -17.10
N ARG A 164 4.38 17.36 -16.26
CA ARG A 164 3.41 18.26 -15.62
C ARG A 164 4.11 19.29 -14.74
N MET A 165 5.04 18.83 -13.90
CA MET A 165 5.72 19.69 -12.95
C MET A 165 6.72 20.65 -13.61
N THR A 166 7.28 20.29 -14.77
CA THR A 166 8.17 21.18 -15.54
C THR A 166 7.43 22.12 -16.49
N SER A 167 6.13 21.90 -16.72
CA SER A 167 5.31 22.76 -17.59
C SER A 167 4.96 24.12 -16.98
N GLN A 168 5.26 24.33 -15.70
CA GLN A 168 4.94 25.54 -14.95
C GLN A 168 6.16 26.06 -14.17
N GLU A 169 6.30 27.37 -14.10
CA GLU A 169 7.22 28.02 -13.17
C GLU A 169 6.62 28.07 -11.74
N TRP A 170 7.36 27.56 -10.77
CA TRP A 170 6.93 27.48 -9.37
C TRP A 170 7.39 28.68 -8.56
N VAL A 171 6.98 29.88 -8.97
CA VAL A 171 7.35 31.13 -8.29
C VAL A 171 6.14 31.69 -7.56
N GLY A 172 6.33 32.16 -6.33
CA GLY A 172 5.30 32.88 -5.59
C GLY A 172 5.30 32.60 -4.09
N ASP A 173 4.24 33.11 -3.44
CA ASP A 173 3.98 32.90 -2.01
C ASP A 173 3.80 31.40 -1.68
N GLU A 174 4.36 30.96 -0.55
CA GLU A 174 4.33 29.56 -0.12
C GLU A 174 2.88 29.05 0.02
N ALA A 175 1.97 29.83 0.61
CA ALA A 175 0.60 29.40 0.79
C ALA A 175 -0.13 29.26 -0.55
N ALA A 176 0.17 30.12 -1.53
CA ALA A 176 -0.36 29.99 -2.88
C ALA A 176 0.17 28.73 -3.59
N LEU A 177 1.49 28.48 -3.53
CA LEU A 177 2.13 27.31 -4.13
C LEU A 177 1.59 26.01 -3.52
N LEU A 178 1.56 25.92 -2.18
CA LEU A 178 1.05 24.75 -1.47
C LEU A 178 -0.45 24.55 -1.66
N ASN A 179 -1.20 25.59 -2.07
CA ASN A 179 -2.62 25.46 -2.38
C ASN A 179 -2.95 25.15 -3.84
N CYS A 180 -1.96 25.21 -4.74
CA CYS A 180 -2.11 24.91 -6.15
C CYS A 180 -2.62 23.47 -6.37
N SER A 181 -3.73 23.33 -7.11
CA SER A 181 -4.32 22.02 -7.42
C SER A 181 -3.38 21.15 -8.25
N LEU A 182 -2.59 21.73 -9.16
CA LEU A 182 -1.62 20.98 -9.95
C LEU A 182 -0.60 20.30 -9.05
N LEU A 183 0.03 21.05 -8.14
CA LEU A 183 0.98 20.51 -7.17
C LEU A 183 0.33 19.43 -6.31
N LYS A 184 -0.81 19.74 -5.69
CA LYS A 184 -1.52 18.79 -4.81
C LYS A 184 -1.86 17.49 -5.52
N HIS A 185 -2.52 17.56 -6.68
CA HIS A 185 -2.93 16.37 -7.43
C HIS A 185 -1.71 15.57 -7.89
N ASN A 186 -0.65 16.25 -8.36
CA ASN A 186 0.56 15.57 -8.80
C ASN A 186 1.26 14.86 -7.63
N ARG A 187 1.39 15.50 -6.47
CA ARG A 187 1.99 14.87 -5.28
C ARG A 187 1.18 13.68 -4.76
N VAL A 188 -0.16 13.78 -4.75
CA VAL A 188 -1.02 12.65 -4.39
C VAL A 188 -0.87 11.51 -5.40
N ALA A 189 -0.82 11.82 -6.70
CA ALA A 189 -0.63 10.82 -7.74
C ALA A 189 0.74 10.14 -7.64
N ASP A 190 1.81 10.89 -7.37
CA ASP A 190 3.15 10.35 -7.15
C ASP A 190 3.19 9.39 -5.96
N ALA A 191 2.58 9.78 -4.84
CA ALA A 191 2.52 8.94 -3.65
C ALA A 191 1.77 7.63 -3.91
N TYR A 192 0.61 7.67 -4.60
CA TYR A 192 -0.13 6.45 -4.93
C TYR A 192 0.54 5.63 -6.03
N SER A 193 1.23 6.26 -6.99
CA SER A 193 2.07 5.56 -7.97
C SER A 193 3.17 4.77 -7.27
N CYS A 194 3.88 5.37 -6.30
CA CYS A 194 4.86 4.66 -5.48
C CYS A 194 4.26 3.40 -4.82
N VAL A 195 3.03 3.49 -4.32
CA VAL A 195 2.32 2.35 -3.68
C VAL A 195 1.97 1.27 -4.69
N VAL A 196 1.39 1.64 -5.84
CA VAL A 196 1.04 0.69 -6.91
C VAL A 196 2.28 -0.01 -7.44
N ARG A 197 3.39 0.72 -7.61
CA ARG A 197 4.71 0.17 -7.95
C ARG A 197 5.19 -0.83 -6.90
N PHE A 198 5.12 -0.47 -5.62
CA PHE A 198 5.50 -1.38 -4.54
C PHE A 198 4.67 -2.67 -4.54
N LEU A 199 3.35 -2.56 -4.76
CA LEU A 199 2.48 -3.73 -4.88
C LEU A 199 2.85 -4.62 -6.07
N ALA A 200 3.32 -4.06 -7.18
CA ALA A 200 3.86 -4.85 -8.30
C ALA A 200 5.06 -5.69 -7.87
N TRP A 201 6.02 -5.10 -7.13
CA TRP A 201 7.16 -5.82 -6.58
C TRP A 201 6.76 -6.92 -5.60
N VAL A 202 5.79 -6.67 -4.71
CA VAL A 202 5.27 -7.69 -3.79
C VAL A 202 4.68 -8.88 -4.55
N VAL A 203 3.93 -8.62 -5.63
CA VAL A 203 3.35 -9.68 -6.46
C VAL A 203 4.45 -10.47 -7.19
N VAL A 204 5.46 -9.79 -7.75
CA VAL A 204 6.58 -10.48 -8.41
C VAL A 204 7.34 -11.33 -7.40
N ASP A 205 7.78 -10.76 -6.29
CA ASP A 205 8.53 -11.46 -5.23
C ASP A 205 7.80 -12.72 -4.75
N ALA A 206 6.51 -12.58 -4.42
CA ALA A 206 5.67 -13.70 -4.03
C ALA A 206 5.52 -14.74 -5.16
N SER A 207 5.36 -14.31 -6.42
CA SER A 207 5.24 -15.25 -7.55
C SER A 207 6.52 -16.06 -7.78
N LEU A 208 7.69 -15.48 -7.50
CA LEU A 208 8.97 -16.16 -7.67
C LEU A 208 9.22 -17.24 -6.61
N GLN A 209 8.71 -17.06 -5.39
CA GLN A 209 8.68 -18.13 -4.39
C GLN A 209 7.90 -19.36 -4.87
N HIS A 210 6.92 -19.15 -5.76
CA HIS A 210 6.09 -20.19 -6.36
C HIS A 210 6.38 -20.39 -7.86
N TRP A 211 7.61 -20.08 -8.31
CA TRP A 211 7.94 -19.98 -9.74
C TRP A 211 7.57 -21.23 -10.56
N GLN A 212 7.83 -22.42 -10.03
CA GLN A 212 7.47 -23.66 -10.74
C GLN A 212 5.96 -23.75 -11.01
N LYS A 213 5.13 -23.27 -10.09
CA LYS A 213 3.67 -23.26 -10.25
C LYS A 213 3.23 -22.23 -11.28
N VAL A 214 3.91 -21.08 -11.34
CA VAL A 214 3.69 -20.05 -12.38
C VAL A 214 3.98 -20.62 -13.76
N VAL A 215 5.12 -21.30 -13.93
CA VAL A 215 5.51 -21.92 -15.21
C VAL A 215 4.58 -23.05 -15.60
N THR A 216 4.23 -23.95 -14.68
CA THR A 216 3.29 -25.04 -14.95
C THR A 216 1.91 -24.52 -15.36
N ALA A 217 1.49 -23.37 -14.83
CA ALA A 217 0.24 -22.71 -15.22
C ALA A 217 0.34 -21.89 -16.52
N GLY A 218 1.51 -21.80 -17.16
CA GLY A 218 1.71 -21.05 -18.41
C GLY A 218 1.77 -19.53 -18.23
N GLN A 219 1.90 -19.03 -16.99
CA GLN A 219 1.76 -17.62 -16.64
C GLN A 219 3.09 -16.87 -16.55
N GLN A 220 4.20 -17.48 -16.98
CA GLN A 220 5.55 -16.91 -16.88
C GLN A 220 5.72 -15.57 -17.62
N ASN A 221 4.89 -15.34 -18.64
CA ASN A 221 4.88 -14.16 -19.51
C ASN A 221 3.63 -13.28 -19.30
N GLU A 222 2.87 -13.52 -18.23
CA GLU A 222 1.71 -12.69 -17.87
C GLU A 222 2.09 -11.65 -16.82
N VAL A 223 1.49 -10.45 -16.92
CA VAL A 223 1.49 -9.50 -15.80
C VAL A 223 0.43 -9.97 -14.81
N LEU A 224 0.87 -10.72 -13.78
CA LEU A 224 -0.04 -11.27 -12.78
C LEU A 224 -0.88 -10.18 -12.12
N LEU A 225 -2.15 -10.48 -11.85
CA LEU A 225 -3.12 -9.57 -11.21
C LEU A 225 -3.43 -8.27 -11.96
N GLN A 226 -2.95 -8.09 -13.20
CA GLN A 226 -3.28 -6.92 -14.01
C GLN A 226 -4.80 -6.71 -14.17
N GLY A 227 -5.58 -7.79 -14.26
CA GLY A 227 -7.04 -7.73 -14.33
C GLY A 227 -7.71 -7.15 -13.08
N LEU A 228 -7.03 -7.16 -11.93
CA LEU A 228 -7.51 -6.61 -10.66
C LEU A 228 -7.07 -5.16 -10.43
N VAL A 229 -6.24 -4.61 -11.33
CA VAL A 229 -5.86 -3.20 -11.32
C VAL A 229 -7.01 -2.38 -11.95
N PRO A 230 -7.53 -1.35 -11.25
CA PRO A 230 -8.57 -0.48 -11.78
C PRO A 230 -8.16 0.14 -13.10
N ARG A 231 -9.09 0.15 -14.05
CA ARG A 231 -8.97 0.83 -15.34
C ARG A 231 -10.28 1.56 -15.60
N LEU A 232 -10.19 2.75 -16.18
CA LEU A 232 -11.39 3.45 -16.62
C LEU A 232 -11.82 2.90 -17.98
N ASP A 233 -13.06 2.44 -18.08
CA ASP A 233 -13.66 2.10 -19.37
C ASP A 233 -14.09 3.41 -20.07
N PRO A 234 -13.51 3.76 -21.23
CA PRO A 234 -13.82 5.01 -21.92
C PRO A 234 -15.21 4.99 -22.58
N GLU A 235 -15.81 3.82 -22.82
CA GLU A 235 -17.09 3.71 -23.51
C GLU A 235 -18.26 3.98 -22.55
N ILE A 236 -18.18 3.43 -21.34
CA ILE A 236 -19.23 3.53 -20.32
C ILE A 236 -18.89 4.50 -19.18
N CYS A 237 -17.68 5.08 -19.19
CA CYS A 237 -17.17 5.97 -18.14
C CYS A 237 -17.24 5.35 -16.73
N GLU A 238 -17.08 4.03 -16.63
CA GLU A 238 -17.06 3.30 -15.35
C GLU A 238 -15.69 2.71 -15.09
N TRP A 239 -15.30 2.67 -13.82
CA TRP A 239 -14.12 1.94 -13.38
C TRP A 239 -14.39 0.45 -13.37
N THR A 240 -13.39 -0.35 -13.76
CA THR A 240 -13.46 -1.81 -13.59
C THR A 240 -13.73 -2.18 -12.12
N ARG A 241 -14.26 -3.39 -11.91
CA ARG A 241 -14.71 -3.87 -10.60
C ARG A 241 -13.78 -5.00 -10.08
N PRO A 242 -12.61 -4.70 -9.48
CA PRO A 242 -11.62 -5.71 -9.08
C PRO A 242 -12.18 -6.87 -8.26
N LEU A 243 -13.02 -6.60 -7.27
CA LEU A 243 -13.63 -7.67 -6.47
C LEU A 243 -14.62 -8.52 -7.26
N GLY A 244 -15.37 -7.91 -8.19
CA GLY A 244 -16.24 -8.67 -9.09
C GLY A 244 -15.46 -9.56 -10.05
N ILE A 245 -14.33 -9.07 -10.56
CA ILE A 245 -13.39 -9.85 -11.38
C ILE A 245 -12.84 -11.02 -10.57
N GLN A 246 -12.37 -10.77 -9.34
CA GLN A 246 -11.85 -11.82 -8.46
C GLN A 246 -12.90 -12.89 -8.10
N VAL A 247 -14.14 -12.49 -7.83
CA VAL A 247 -15.25 -13.43 -7.57
C VAL A 247 -15.52 -14.29 -8.80
N ARG A 248 -15.51 -13.70 -9.99
CA ARG A 248 -15.67 -14.44 -11.26
C ARG A 248 -14.52 -15.41 -11.51
N GLU A 249 -13.27 -14.98 -11.38
CA GLU A 249 -12.10 -15.84 -11.56
C GLU A 249 -12.09 -17.00 -10.55
N LEU A 250 -12.47 -16.73 -9.30
CA LEU A 250 -12.62 -17.77 -8.29
C LEU A 250 -13.68 -18.80 -8.69
N ALA A 251 -14.81 -18.35 -9.22
CA ALA A 251 -15.85 -19.25 -9.72
C ALA A 251 -15.31 -20.13 -10.85
N ILE A 252 -14.61 -19.53 -11.83
CA ILE A 252 -13.99 -20.25 -12.95
C ILE A 252 -13.04 -21.34 -12.44
N HIS A 253 -12.14 -21.01 -11.52
CA HIS A 253 -11.20 -21.98 -10.95
C HIS A 253 -11.91 -23.07 -10.12
N ALA A 254 -13.08 -22.77 -9.56
CA ALA A 254 -13.93 -23.74 -8.86
C ALA A 254 -14.84 -24.57 -9.80
N GLY A 255 -14.69 -24.44 -11.12
CA GLY A 255 -15.44 -25.24 -12.12
C GLY A 255 -16.75 -24.63 -12.57
N TYR A 256 -16.87 -23.31 -12.55
CA TYR A 256 -18.05 -22.58 -13.01
C TYR A 256 -18.33 -22.79 -14.51
N ASP A 257 -19.59 -23.09 -14.84
CA ASP A 257 -20.08 -23.51 -16.15
C ASP A 257 -20.83 -22.42 -16.94
N TYR A 258 -20.78 -21.18 -16.46
CA TYR A 258 -21.41 -20.00 -17.08
C TYR A 258 -22.95 -20.00 -17.12
N GLN A 259 -23.65 -20.93 -16.46
CA GLN A 259 -25.12 -21.01 -16.53
C GLN A 259 -25.87 -19.99 -15.66
N ARG A 260 -25.20 -19.41 -14.65
CA ARG A 260 -25.80 -18.54 -13.62
C ARG A 260 -24.78 -17.56 -13.06
N ALA A 261 -25.16 -16.46 -12.42
CA ALA A 261 -24.16 -15.51 -11.92
C ALA A 261 -23.07 -16.16 -11.01
N PRO A 262 -21.79 -15.73 -11.08
CA PRO A 262 -20.70 -16.27 -10.26
C PRO A 262 -21.01 -16.29 -8.76
N SER A 263 -21.67 -15.24 -8.25
CA SER A 263 -22.12 -15.18 -6.85
C SER A 263 -23.09 -16.29 -6.46
N VAL A 264 -23.98 -16.69 -7.36
CA VAL A 264 -24.96 -17.77 -7.14
C VAL A 264 -24.23 -19.09 -7.06
N PHE A 265 -23.34 -19.35 -8.04
CA PHE A 265 -22.54 -20.57 -8.10
C PHE A 265 -21.67 -20.74 -6.85
N LEU A 266 -20.87 -19.72 -6.51
CA LEU A 266 -20.01 -19.75 -5.33
C LEU A 266 -20.82 -19.73 -4.03
N GLY A 267 -21.97 -19.05 -3.99
CA GLY A 267 -22.85 -19.02 -2.81
C GLY A 267 -23.35 -20.42 -2.45
N GLN A 268 -23.72 -21.22 -3.46
CA GLN A 268 -24.13 -22.60 -3.25
C GLN A 268 -22.99 -23.48 -2.74
N LEU A 269 -21.80 -23.40 -3.37
CA LEU A 269 -20.63 -24.15 -2.91
C LEU A 269 -20.23 -23.74 -1.48
N TRP A 270 -20.28 -22.45 -1.15
CA TRP A 270 -19.97 -21.97 0.19
C TRP A 270 -20.98 -22.47 1.24
N SER A 271 -22.24 -22.57 0.85
CA SER A 271 -23.31 -23.02 1.74
C SER A 271 -23.37 -24.52 1.97
N SER A 272 -22.62 -25.34 1.22
CA SER A 272 -22.62 -26.80 1.39
C SER A 272 -22.13 -27.24 2.79
N VAL A 273 -21.56 -26.31 3.56
CA VAL A 273 -21.07 -26.52 4.93
C VAL A 273 -21.98 -25.88 6.00
N THR A 274 -22.91 -24.99 5.63
CA THR A 274 -23.67 -24.15 6.59
C THR A 274 -25.17 -24.00 6.32
N GLU A 275 -25.70 -24.57 5.22
CA GLU A 275 -27.12 -24.50 4.80
C GLU A 275 -27.69 -23.08 4.62
N GLN A 276 -26.84 -22.07 4.40
CA GLN A 276 -27.23 -20.64 4.27
C GLN A 276 -26.92 -20.05 2.89
N ALA A 277 -27.35 -20.72 1.81
CA ALA A 277 -27.04 -20.35 0.42
C ALA A 277 -27.36 -18.88 0.09
N GLU A 278 -28.57 -18.43 0.42
CA GLU A 278 -29.01 -17.06 0.12
C GLU A 278 -28.18 -15.98 0.83
N GLU A 279 -27.74 -16.24 2.06
CA GLU A 279 -26.91 -15.30 2.82
C GLU A 279 -25.50 -15.20 2.21
N LYS A 280 -24.91 -16.34 1.84
CA LYS A 280 -23.58 -16.39 1.20
C LYS A 280 -23.60 -15.74 -0.17
N GLU A 281 -24.64 -16.00 -0.95
CA GLU A 281 -24.85 -15.33 -2.23
C GLU A 281 -25.01 -13.82 -2.05
N ARG A 282 -25.86 -13.36 -1.11
CA ARG A 282 -26.04 -11.94 -0.82
C ARG A 282 -24.73 -11.28 -0.39
N THR A 283 -23.88 -12.00 0.33
CA THR A 283 -22.54 -11.53 0.71
C THR A 283 -21.63 -11.35 -0.50
N LEU A 284 -21.61 -12.32 -1.43
CA LEU A 284 -20.82 -12.24 -2.66
C LEU A 284 -21.30 -11.11 -3.58
N ARG A 285 -22.61 -10.94 -3.75
CA ARG A 285 -23.18 -9.83 -4.53
C ARG A 285 -22.73 -8.46 -4.00
N LYS A 286 -22.58 -8.29 -2.68
CA LYS A 286 -22.04 -7.06 -2.07
C LYS A 286 -20.57 -6.80 -2.39
N TRP A 287 -19.83 -7.79 -2.89
CA TRP A 287 -18.45 -7.64 -3.36
C TRP A 287 -18.38 -7.32 -4.86
N GLU A 288 -19.40 -7.68 -5.63
CA GLU A 288 -19.46 -7.46 -7.08
C GLU A 288 -20.04 -6.11 -7.51
N VAL A 289 -20.77 -5.43 -6.61
CA VAL A 289 -21.35 -4.11 -6.89
C VAL A 289 -20.26 -3.06 -7.17
N GLU A 290 -20.63 -1.93 -7.79
CA GLU A 290 -19.72 -0.82 -8.12
C GLU A 290 -19.02 -0.25 -6.86
N ARG A 291 -19.77 -0.13 -5.75
CA ARG A 291 -19.23 0.31 -4.47
C ARG A 291 -19.21 -0.82 -3.44
N PRO A 292 -18.27 -1.78 -3.53
CA PRO A 292 -18.25 -2.92 -2.63
C PRO A 292 -17.83 -2.55 -1.20
N VAL A 293 -18.26 -3.38 -0.25
CA VAL A 293 -17.80 -3.36 1.14
C VAL A 293 -16.57 -4.26 1.26
N ARG A 294 -15.63 -3.89 2.15
CA ARG A 294 -14.44 -4.71 2.44
C ARG A 294 -14.85 -6.15 2.80
N PRO A 295 -14.37 -7.16 2.05
CA PRO A 295 -14.52 -8.54 2.45
C PRO A 295 -13.82 -8.78 3.80
N ARG A 296 -14.51 -9.43 4.74
CA ARG A 296 -13.89 -9.84 6.01
C ARG A 296 -12.96 -11.02 5.75
N ASP A 297 -11.79 -11.04 6.38
CA ASP A 297 -10.85 -12.16 6.29
C ASP A 297 -11.50 -13.49 6.67
N SER A 298 -12.36 -13.51 7.69
CA SER A 298 -13.11 -14.71 8.09
C SER A 298 -14.07 -15.19 6.99
N SER A 299 -14.72 -14.28 6.28
CA SER A 299 -15.59 -14.61 5.15
C SER A 299 -14.80 -15.15 3.97
N ILE A 300 -13.67 -14.54 3.62
CA ILE A 300 -12.77 -15.04 2.56
C ILE A 300 -12.28 -16.45 2.93
N ASN A 301 -11.75 -16.64 4.15
CA ASN A 301 -11.24 -17.93 4.58
C ASN A 301 -12.34 -19.01 4.58
N SER A 302 -13.53 -18.69 5.09
CA SER A 302 -14.66 -19.62 5.07
C SER A 302 -15.06 -20.01 3.65
N LEU A 303 -15.13 -19.05 2.71
CA LEU A 303 -15.42 -19.33 1.31
C LEU A 303 -14.37 -20.25 0.70
N LEU A 304 -13.08 -19.92 0.89
CA LEU A 304 -11.97 -20.68 0.31
C LEU A 304 -11.91 -22.11 0.85
N ILE A 305 -12.14 -22.32 2.15
CA ILE A 305 -12.21 -23.65 2.75
C ILE A 305 -13.32 -24.49 2.09
N SER A 306 -14.49 -23.90 1.82
CA SER A 306 -15.61 -24.63 1.21
C SER A 306 -15.37 -25.04 -0.24
N ILE A 307 -14.49 -24.36 -0.96
CA ILE A 307 -14.21 -24.61 -2.39
C ILE A 307 -12.83 -25.22 -2.65
N ASP A 308 -12.04 -25.46 -1.60
CA ASP A 308 -10.69 -26.01 -1.69
C ASP A 308 -10.65 -27.33 -2.51
N PRO A 309 -11.59 -28.28 -2.34
CA PRO A 309 -11.60 -29.50 -3.15
C PRO A 309 -11.75 -29.26 -4.65
N GLN A 310 -12.45 -28.19 -5.05
CA GLN A 310 -12.60 -27.78 -6.45
C GLN A 310 -11.33 -27.09 -6.95
N LEU A 311 -10.72 -26.23 -6.13
CA LEU A 311 -9.47 -25.54 -6.48
C LEU A 311 -8.32 -26.53 -6.71
N GLN A 312 -8.21 -27.58 -5.89
CA GLN A 312 -7.15 -28.60 -6.06
C GLN A 312 -7.22 -29.33 -7.41
N LYS A 313 -8.41 -29.41 -8.03
CA LYS A 313 -8.57 -30.02 -9.37
C LYS A 313 -8.01 -29.15 -10.50
N HIS A 314 -7.90 -27.84 -10.29
CA HIS A 314 -7.38 -26.91 -11.29
C HIS A 314 -5.85 -26.99 -11.43
N GLY A 315 -5.14 -27.32 -10.34
CA GLY A 315 -3.68 -27.34 -10.29
C GLY A 315 -3.04 -25.94 -10.39
N GLY A 316 -1.71 -25.90 -10.47
CA GLY A 316 -0.95 -24.65 -10.67
C GLY A 316 -0.95 -23.70 -9.47
N LEU A 317 -0.69 -22.40 -9.74
CA LEU A 317 -0.63 -21.35 -8.70
C LEU A 317 -2.01 -21.12 -8.05
N TRP A 318 -3.08 -21.23 -8.82
CA TRP A 318 -4.44 -20.90 -8.38
C TRP A 318 -5.15 -22.05 -7.65
N ALA A 319 -4.58 -23.24 -7.61
CA ALA A 319 -5.05 -24.31 -6.72
C ALA A 319 -4.86 -23.95 -5.23
N GLU A 320 -4.00 -22.98 -4.91
CA GLU A 320 -3.79 -22.57 -3.53
C GLU A 320 -4.83 -21.57 -3.04
N SER A 321 -5.61 -21.96 -2.03
CA SER A 321 -6.45 -21.05 -1.26
C SER A 321 -5.68 -19.80 -0.77
N GLY A 322 -4.42 -19.97 -0.37
CA GLY A 322 -3.54 -18.85 0.01
C GLY A 322 -3.29 -17.83 -1.11
N ALA A 323 -3.22 -18.27 -2.37
CA ALA A 323 -3.08 -17.37 -3.51
C ALA A 323 -4.37 -16.56 -3.72
N HIS A 324 -5.53 -17.20 -3.68
CA HIS A 324 -6.82 -16.51 -3.80
C HIS A 324 -7.09 -15.52 -2.66
N ARG A 325 -6.69 -15.83 -1.42
CA ARG A 325 -6.75 -14.87 -0.31
C ARG A 325 -5.95 -13.61 -0.61
N ARG A 326 -4.72 -13.76 -1.10
CA ARG A 326 -3.85 -12.64 -1.50
C ARG A 326 -4.45 -11.82 -2.65
N ARG A 327 -5.10 -12.48 -3.62
CA ARG A 327 -5.84 -11.78 -4.70
C ARG A 327 -7.00 -10.94 -4.18
N PHE A 328 -7.80 -11.44 -3.22
CA PHE A 328 -8.86 -10.63 -2.59
C PHE A 328 -8.28 -9.41 -1.85
N GLN A 329 -7.18 -9.59 -1.11
CA GLN A 329 -6.50 -8.50 -0.42
C GLN A 329 -5.97 -7.46 -1.40
N PHE A 330 -5.35 -7.90 -2.51
CA PHE A 330 -4.88 -7.04 -3.58
C PHE A 330 -6.02 -6.26 -4.25
N ALA A 331 -7.10 -6.95 -4.65
CA ALA A 331 -8.27 -6.31 -5.25
C ALA A 331 -8.87 -5.25 -4.32
N TRP A 332 -8.97 -5.53 -3.02
CA TRP A 332 -9.46 -4.56 -2.04
C TRP A 332 -8.50 -3.37 -1.87
N ALA A 333 -7.18 -3.61 -1.81
CA ALA A 333 -6.19 -2.54 -1.72
C ALA A 333 -6.31 -1.57 -2.91
N MET A 334 -6.46 -2.10 -4.13
CA MET A 334 -6.64 -1.28 -5.32
C MET A 334 -7.95 -0.47 -5.30
N ILE A 335 -9.06 -1.07 -4.85
CA ILE A 335 -10.33 -0.34 -4.68
C ILE A 335 -10.20 0.77 -3.63
N ALA A 336 -9.52 0.51 -2.52
CA ALA A 336 -9.32 1.49 -1.46
C ALA A 336 -8.47 2.69 -1.95
N ILE A 337 -7.40 2.40 -2.70
CA ILE A 337 -6.55 3.42 -3.34
C ILE A 337 -7.36 4.27 -4.34
N LEU A 338 -8.12 3.62 -5.24
CA LEU A 338 -8.99 4.32 -6.20
C LEU A 338 -9.94 5.29 -5.50
N ARG A 339 -10.65 4.79 -4.49
CA ARG A 339 -11.64 5.59 -3.74
C ARG A 339 -10.99 6.75 -3.00
N ASP A 340 -9.79 6.55 -2.46
CA ASP A 340 -9.12 7.64 -1.76
C ASP A 340 -8.65 8.73 -2.72
N MET A 341 -8.14 8.36 -3.90
CA MET A 341 -7.82 9.34 -4.95
C MET A 341 -9.06 10.11 -5.41
N GLN A 342 -10.20 9.44 -5.62
CA GLN A 342 -11.48 10.09 -5.96
C GLN A 342 -11.94 11.02 -4.83
N ARG A 343 -11.84 10.60 -3.57
CA ARG A 343 -12.17 11.41 -2.39
C ARG A 343 -11.27 12.65 -2.28
N LEU A 344 -10.01 12.53 -2.68
CA LEU A 344 -9.05 13.64 -2.72
C LEU A 344 -9.23 14.55 -3.95
N GLY A 345 -10.18 14.23 -4.85
CA GLY A 345 -10.54 15.08 -5.99
C GLY A 345 -9.62 14.94 -7.19
N LEU A 346 -8.86 13.85 -7.30
CA LEU A 346 -8.00 13.63 -8.46
C LEU A 346 -8.85 13.41 -9.71
N PRO A 347 -8.48 14.02 -10.86
CA PRO A 347 -9.13 13.74 -12.15
C PRO A 347 -8.95 12.28 -12.56
N ASP A 348 -9.96 11.67 -13.19
CA ASP A 348 -9.92 10.26 -13.58
C ASP A 348 -8.72 9.91 -14.47
N VAL A 349 -8.31 10.82 -15.38
CA VAL A 349 -7.11 10.66 -16.23
C VAL A 349 -5.85 10.48 -15.39
N LEU A 350 -5.72 11.21 -14.29
CA LEU A 350 -4.57 11.12 -13.40
C LEU A 350 -4.63 9.84 -12.57
N ILE A 351 -5.83 9.41 -12.17
CA ILE A 351 -6.04 8.13 -11.45
C ILE A 351 -5.67 6.95 -12.36
N ASP A 352 -6.09 6.97 -13.62
CA ASP A 352 -5.79 5.91 -14.59
C ASP A 352 -4.28 5.84 -14.84
N GLU A 353 -3.64 6.99 -14.93
CA GLU A 353 -2.19 7.11 -15.03
C GLU A 353 -1.45 6.51 -13.82
N VAL A 354 -1.93 6.75 -12.58
CA VAL A 354 -1.40 6.08 -11.38
C VAL A 354 -1.48 4.55 -11.54
N PHE A 355 -2.62 4.00 -11.96
CA PHE A 355 -2.75 2.54 -12.08
C PHE A 355 -1.97 1.95 -13.26
N SER A 356 -1.73 2.73 -14.31
CA SER A 356 -0.96 2.30 -15.49
C SER A 356 0.50 1.93 -15.17
N CYS A 357 1.06 2.44 -14.07
CA CYS A 357 2.43 2.12 -13.67
C CYS A 357 2.61 0.66 -13.23
N TYR A 358 1.53 -0.05 -12.85
CA TYR A 358 1.61 -1.41 -12.34
C TYR A 358 2.31 -2.37 -13.31
N ALA A 359 1.88 -2.39 -14.58
CA ALA A 359 2.44 -3.30 -15.58
C ALA A 359 3.90 -2.99 -15.90
N LEU A 360 4.23 -1.70 -15.97
CA LEU A 360 5.60 -1.25 -16.23
C LEU A 360 6.52 -1.66 -15.08
N GLU A 361 6.12 -1.40 -13.84
CA GLU A 361 6.90 -1.76 -12.67
C GLU A 361 6.99 -3.28 -12.47
N TYR A 362 5.93 -4.01 -12.78
CA TYR A 362 5.94 -5.48 -12.75
C TYR A 362 7.03 -6.04 -13.66
N ARG A 363 7.12 -5.55 -14.92
CA ARG A 363 8.17 -5.96 -15.86
C ARG A 363 9.57 -5.59 -15.34
N LEU A 364 9.74 -4.36 -14.85
CA LEU A 364 11.00 -3.92 -14.26
C LEU A 364 11.44 -4.82 -13.10
N ALA A 365 10.52 -5.19 -12.21
CA ALA A 365 10.79 -6.09 -11.10
C ALA A 365 11.15 -7.50 -11.60
N ARG A 366 10.45 -8.03 -12.61
CA ARG A 366 10.77 -9.32 -13.25
C ARG A 366 12.19 -9.33 -13.84
N ASP A 367 12.59 -8.26 -14.51
CA ASP A 367 13.93 -8.11 -15.09
C ASP A 367 15.01 -8.06 -14.00
N ASN A 368 14.81 -7.23 -12.98
CA ASN A 368 15.74 -7.09 -11.84
C ASN A 368 15.89 -8.38 -11.04
N LEU A 369 14.84 -9.20 -10.98
CA LEU A 369 14.85 -10.48 -10.28
C LEU A 369 15.29 -11.66 -11.18
N CYS A 370 15.86 -11.36 -12.35
CA CYS A 370 16.42 -12.32 -13.33
C CYS A 370 15.40 -13.33 -13.85
N LYS A 371 14.15 -12.89 -14.01
CA LYS A 371 13.06 -13.65 -14.64
C LYS A 371 12.32 -12.77 -15.65
N PRO A 372 13.01 -12.23 -16.67
CA PRO A 372 12.38 -11.32 -17.63
C PRO A 372 11.18 -11.98 -18.31
N MET A 373 10.23 -11.15 -18.73
CA MET A 373 9.10 -11.60 -19.56
C MET A 373 9.53 -11.61 -21.03
N ALA A 374 9.10 -12.61 -21.78
CA ALA A 374 9.42 -12.76 -23.21
C ALA A 374 8.70 -11.75 -24.11
#